data_AF-W2D088-F1
#
_entry.id   AF-W2D088-F1
#
_cell.length_a   1.000
_cell.length_b   1.000
_cell.length_c   1.000
_cell.angle_alpha   90.00
_cell.angle_beta   90.00
_cell.angle_gamma   90.00
#
_symmetry.space_group_name_H-M   'P 1'
#
loop_
_entity.id
_entity.type
_entity.pdbx_description
1 polymer ?
#
loop_
_entity_poly.entity_id
_entity_poly.type
_entity_poly.pdbx_seq_one_letter_code
_entity_poly.pdbx_strand_id
1 'polypeptide(L)'
;FKFVIITDLQKLTSNDVFITFIYRNFATIDGKMRKENVRFIESLRACRAYKVAQLSHYGYHTAMGSNNAKEAKIDLLVSESNLSKNSSYFRYHYGWYEKDVYVMPFVPKDRFQVKTDFSLRKRKALATGTLTYPIDDENFTSFFGGRILQPMRKEIYANSELVKEKCDSFISDASEHKREGGAPVKKWRGYNRFSGGVLWEIKKRARLALYILRI
;
A
#
# COMPACT_ATOMS: atom_id res chain seq x y z
N PHE A 1 23.75 -9.57 9.19
CA PHE A 1 22.56 -10.28 8.68
C PHE A 1 22.96 -11.16 7.50
N LYS A 2 22.69 -12.46 7.56
CA LYS A 2 22.86 -13.37 6.41
C LYS A 2 21.52 -13.47 5.69
N PHE A 3 21.45 -12.96 4.47
CA PHE A 3 20.26 -13.15 3.64
C PHE A 3 20.26 -14.59 3.11
N VAL A 4 19.24 -15.36 3.50
CA VAL A 4 19.01 -16.71 2.98
C VAL A 4 17.84 -16.64 2.00
N ILE A 5 18.09 -17.03 0.76
CA ILE A 5 17.03 -17.13 -0.24
C ILE A 5 16.36 -18.48 -0.08
N ILE A 6 15.08 -18.47 0.30
CA ILE A 6 14.26 -19.66 0.34
C ILE A 6 13.36 -19.67 -0.90
N THR A 7 13.51 -20.68 -1.72
CA THR A 7 12.75 -20.85 -2.97
C THR A 7 11.53 -21.76 -2.81
N ASP A 8 11.41 -22.43 -1.67
CA ASP A 8 10.34 -23.38 -1.36
C ASP A 8 9.77 -23.09 0.02
N LEU A 9 8.49 -22.69 0.06
CA LEU A 9 7.79 -22.34 1.29
C LEU A 9 7.56 -23.55 2.20
N GLN A 10 7.64 -24.78 1.69
CA GLN A 10 7.47 -25.99 2.50
C GLN A 10 8.65 -26.21 3.47
N LYS A 11 9.78 -25.54 3.24
CA LYS A 11 10.93 -25.53 4.15
C LYS A 11 10.69 -24.70 5.40
N LEU A 12 9.67 -23.83 5.39
CA LEU A 12 9.31 -23.04 6.56
C LEU A 12 8.54 -23.89 7.57
N THR A 13 8.81 -23.65 8.84
CA THR A 13 8.24 -24.36 9.98
C THR A 13 7.33 -23.43 10.78
N SER A 14 6.63 -23.97 11.77
CA SER A 14 5.79 -23.18 12.69
C SER A 14 6.56 -22.15 13.52
N ASN A 15 7.89 -22.24 13.57
CA ASN A 15 8.75 -21.28 14.27
C ASN A 15 9.17 -20.11 13.35
N ASP A 16 8.85 -20.15 12.07
CA ASP A 16 9.18 -19.10 11.11
C ASP A 16 7.98 -18.17 10.89
N VAL A 17 8.25 -16.88 10.67
CA VAL A 17 7.25 -15.89 10.25
C VAL A 17 7.43 -15.55 8.78
N PHE A 18 6.35 -15.64 8.03
CA PHE A 18 6.29 -15.28 6.62
C PHE A 18 5.50 -13.99 6.41
N ILE A 19 6.16 -12.95 5.89
CA ILE A 19 5.52 -11.65 5.62
C ILE A 19 5.32 -11.45 4.11
N THR A 20 4.12 -11.05 3.72
CA THR A 20 3.74 -10.78 2.32
C THR A 20 2.82 -9.56 2.21
N PHE A 21 2.55 -9.14 0.98
CA PHE A 21 1.64 -8.02 0.65
C PHE A 21 0.39 -8.56 -0.03
N ILE A 22 -0.78 -8.01 0.29
CA ILE A 22 -2.04 -8.33 -0.43
C ILE A 22 -1.93 -7.93 -1.89
N TYR A 23 -1.52 -6.70 -2.15
CA TYR A 23 -1.36 -6.19 -3.51
C TYR A 23 -0.27 -6.97 -4.28
N ARG A 24 -0.62 -7.36 -5.51
CA ARG A 24 0.13 -8.19 -6.46
C ARG A 24 0.31 -9.66 -6.13
N ASN A 25 0.09 -10.10 -4.90
CA ASN A 25 0.14 -11.52 -4.56
C ASN A 25 -1.26 -12.15 -4.49
N PHE A 26 -2.22 -11.45 -3.88
CA PHE A 26 -3.59 -11.91 -3.65
C PHE A 26 -4.63 -11.15 -4.47
N ALA A 27 -4.30 -9.94 -4.90
CA ALA A 27 -5.10 -9.16 -5.84
C ALA A 27 -4.18 -8.44 -6.82
N THR A 28 -4.64 -8.24 -8.06
CA THR A 28 -3.90 -7.49 -9.08
C THR A 28 -4.66 -6.24 -9.48
N ILE A 29 -3.99 -5.28 -10.13
CA ILE A 29 -4.62 -4.01 -10.56
C ILE A 29 -5.69 -4.19 -11.63
N ASP A 30 -5.63 -5.29 -12.37
CA ASP A 30 -6.50 -5.64 -13.50
C ASP A 30 -7.53 -6.73 -13.15
N GLY A 31 -7.60 -7.14 -11.88
CA GLY A 31 -8.52 -8.17 -11.42
C GLY A 31 -8.29 -9.54 -12.03
N LYS A 32 -7.07 -9.82 -12.51
CA LYS A 32 -6.70 -11.08 -13.18
C LYS A 32 -5.54 -11.76 -12.48
N MET A 33 -5.85 -12.87 -11.80
CA MET A 33 -4.85 -13.72 -11.17
C MET A 33 -4.06 -14.49 -12.23
N ARG A 34 -2.74 -14.46 -12.11
CA ARG A 34 -1.83 -15.22 -13.00
C ARG A 34 -1.56 -16.59 -12.38
N LYS A 35 -1.04 -17.52 -13.19
CA LYS A 35 -0.70 -18.88 -12.73
C LYS A 35 0.26 -18.86 -11.54
N GLU A 36 1.20 -17.92 -11.53
CA GLU A 36 2.18 -17.74 -10.45
C GLU A 36 1.50 -17.31 -9.15
N ASN A 37 0.47 -16.46 -9.23
CA ASN A 37 -0.29 -16.04 -8.06
C ASN A 37 -1.06 -17.21 -7.45
N VAL A 38 -1.75 -17.99 -8.30
CA VAL A 38 -2.52 -19.16 -7.85
C VAL A 38 -1.59 -20.16 -7.16
N ARG A 39 -0.47 -20.52 -7.80
CA ARG A 39 0.55 -21.41 -7.22
C ARG A 39 1.11 -20.88 -5.90
N PHE A 40 1.32 -19.57 -5.80
CA PHE A 40 1.79 -18.93 -4.57
C PHE A 40 0.76 -19.07 -3.43
N ILE A 41 -0.52 -18.81 -3.70
CA ILE A 41 -1.61 -18.97 -2.73
C ILE A 41 -1.72 -20.42 -2.27
N GLU A 42 -1.67 -21.39 -3.19
CA GLU A 42 -1.68 -22.82 -2.87
C GLU A 42 -0.49 -23.22 -1.99
N SER A 43 0.71 -22.71 -2.32
CA SER A 43 1.92 -22.97 -1.55
C SER A 43 1.85 -22.39 -0.14
N LEU A 44 1.27 -21.20 0.02
CA LEU A 44 1.04 -20.58 1.33
C LEU A 44 -0.01 -21.32 2.16
N ARG A 45 -1.06 -21.83 1.52
CA ARG A 45 -2.08 -22.63 2.20
C ARG A 45 -1.47 -23.87 2.85
N ALA A 46 -0.50 -24.51 2.19
CA ALA A 46 0.25 -25.66 2.70
C ALA A 46 1.40 -25.29 3.64
N CYS A 47 1.86 -24.03 3.63
CA CYS A 47 2.94 -23.55 4.47
C CYS A 47 2.56 -23.56 5.95
N ARG A 48 3.48 -24.04 6.80
CA ARG A 48 3.33 -24.15 8.26
C ARG A 48 3.76 -22.91 9.03
N ALA A 49 4.43 -21.96 8.37
CA ALA A 49 4.85 -20.71 8.98
C ALA A 49 3.66 -19.87 9.43
N TYR A 50 3.90 -19.00 10.41
CA TYR A 50 2.94 -17.97 10.76
C TYR A 50 2.89 -16.90 9.66
N LYS A 51 1.74 -16.77 8.99
CA LYS A 51 1.57 -15.95 7.78
C LYS A 51 1.01 -14.59 8.12
N VAL A 52 1.77 -13.55 7.79
CA VAL A 52 1.40 -12.16 7.97
C VAL A 52 1.21 -11.50 6.61
N ALA A 53 0.02 -10.96 6.35
CA ALA A 53 -0.24 -10.20 5.12
C ALA A 53 -0.45 -8.72 5.43
N GLN A 54 0.30 -7.88 4.71
CA GLN A 54 0.25 -6.43 4.81
C GLN A 54 -0.75 -5.87 3.79
N LEU A 55 -1.61 -4.95 4.26
CA LEU A 55 -2.79 -4.43 3.54
C LEU A 55 -2.52 -3.13 2.75
N SER A 56 -1.27 -2.80 2.41
CA SER A 56 -0.99 -1.70 1.50
C SER A 56 -1.64 -1.97 0.14
N HIS A 57 -2.33 -0.96 -0.37
CA HIS A 57 -3.04 -1.04 -1.64
C HIS A 57 -4.10 -2.15 -1.69
N TYR A 58 -4.69 -2.54 -0.55
CA TYR A 58 -5.75 -3.57 -0.51
C TYR A 58 -7.03 -3.21 -1.26
N GLY A 59 -7.23 -1.91 -1.58
CA GLY A 59 -8.41 -1.40 -2.29
C GLY A 59 -8.51 -1.81 -3.77
N TYR A 60 -7.47 -2.41 -4.35
CA TYR A 60 -7.55 -2.95 -5.72
C TYR A 60 -8.16 -4.35 -5.70
N HIS A 61 -9.34 -4.52 -6.31
CA HIS A 61 -10.04 -5.81 -6.39
C HIS A 61 -10.16 -6.48 -5.01
N THR A 62 -10.67 -5.71 -4.04
CA THR A 62 -10.63 -6.03 -2.61
C THR A 62 -11.29 -7.37 -2.29
N ALA A 63 -12.41 -7.68 -2.96
CA ALA A 63 -13.10 -8.97 -2.80
C ALA A 63 -12.20 -10.15 -3.19
N MET A 64 -11.48 -10.04 -4.31
CA MET A 64 -10.52 -11.05 -4.75
C MET A 64 -9.37 -11.19 -3.74
N GLY A 65 -8.79 -10.05 -3.32
CA GLY A 65 -7.70 -10.05 -2.34
C GLY A 65 -8.11 -10.70 -1.01
N SER A 66 -9.32 -10.40 -0.55
CA SER A 66 -9.90 -10.97 0.66
C SER A 66 -10.10 -12.48 0.56
N ASN A 67 -10.75 -12.95 -0.51
CA ASN A 67 -11.00 -14.38 -0.73
C ASN A 67 -9.69 -15.15 -0.83
N ASN A 68 -8.71 -14.64 -1.58
CA ASN A 68 -7.42 -15.30 -1.74
C ASN A 68 -6.60 -15.31 -0.43
N ALA A 69 -6.69 -14.27 0.39
CA ALA A 69 -6.05 -14.24 1.71
C ALA A 69 -6.69 -15.27 2.67
N LYS A 70 -8.02 -15.43 2.60
CA LYS A 70 -8.74 -16.48 3.34
C LYS A 70 -8.27 -17.87 2.91
N GLU A 71 -8.23 -18.13 1.60
CA GLU A 71 -7.79 -19.41 1.03
C GLU A 71 -6.35 -19.78 1.40
N ALA A 72 -5.44 -18.79 1.43
CA ALA A 72 -4.07 -18.97 1.87
C ALA A 72 -3.92 -19.21 3.38
N LYS A 73 -5.01 -19.11 4.15
CA LYS A 73 -5.02 -19.20 5.61
C LYS A 73 -4.06 -18.21 6.24
N ILE A 74 -4.19 -16.93 5.88
CA ILE A 74 -3.40 -15.86 6.51
C ILE A 74 -3.76 -15.76 8.01
N ASP A 75 -2.74 -15.75 8.87
CA ASP A 75 -2.91 -15.75 10.32
C ASP A 75 -3.09 -14.34 10.89
N LEU A 76 -2.38 -13.36 10.33
CA LEU A 76 -2.38 -11.97 10.78
C LEU A 76 -2.47 -10.98 9.61
N LEU A 77 -3.37 -10.02 9.73
CA LEU A 77 -3.44 -8.87 8.84
C LEU A 77 -2.82 -7.65 9.52
N VAL A 78 -1.96 -6.94 8.78
CA VAL A 78 -1.27 -5.76 9.28
C VAL A 78 -1.44 -4.57 8.32
N SER A 79 -1.59 -3.37 8.87
CA SER A 79 -1.80 -2.15 8.09
C SER A 79 -1.28 -0.92 8.81
N GLU A 80 -1.25 0.23 8.13
CA GLU A 80 -0.90 1.54 8.71
C GLU A 80 -2.01 2.11 9.60
N SER A 81 -3.22 1.57 9.51
CA SER A 81 -4.38 1.93 10.34
C SER A 81 -5.09 0.65 10.77
N ASN A 82 -5.77 0.68 11.92
CA ASN A 82 -6.64 -0.41 12.33
C ASN A 82 -7.88 -0.41 11.43
N LEU A 83 -7.83 -1.17 10.34
CA LEU A 83 -8.89 -1.20 9.33
C LEU A 83 -10.15 -1.92 9.83
N SER A 84 -10.03 -2.88 10.76
CA SER A 84 -11.19 -3.50 11.42
C SER A 84 -12.07 -2.44 12.10
N LYS A 85 -11.46 -1.43 12.74
CA LYS A 85 -12.18 -0.34 13.41
C LYS A 85 -12.55 0.80 12.45
N ASN A 86 -11.63 1.18 11.58
CA ASN A 86 -11.73 2.46 10.84
C ASN A 86 -12.27 2.35 9.41
N SER A 87 -12.49 1.15 8.88
CA SER A 87 -12.93 0.97 7.48
C SER A 87 -14.14 0.05 7.36
N SER A 88 -15.31 0.63 7.05
CA SER A 88 -16.52 -0.13 6.70
C SER A 88 -16.31 -0.97 5.45
N TYR A 89 -15.57 -0.46 4.47
CA TYR A 89 -15.21 -1.18 3.25
C TYR A 89 -14.36 -2.43 3.54
N PHE A 90 -13.41 -2.31 4.47
CA PHE A 90 -12.62 -3.46 4.92
C PHE A 90 -13.52 -4.50 5.59
N ARG A 91 -14.36 -4.09 6.56
CA ARG A 91 -15.27 -5.02 7.26
C ARG A 91 -16.22 -5.74 6.30
N TYR A 92 -16.70 -5.04 5.26
CA TYR A 92 -17.56 -5.63 4.23
C TYR A 92 -16.86 -6.79 3.49
N HIS A 93 -15.62 -6.59 3.05
CA HIS A 93 -14.91 -7.60 2.25
C HIS A 93 -14.16 -8.64 3.09
N TYR A 94 -13.61 -8.26 4.24
CA TYR A 94 -12.82 -9.10 5.14
C TYR A 94 -13.63 -9.57 6.34
N GLY A 95 -14.96 -9.68 6.21
CA GLY A 95 -15.84 -10.11 7.31
C GLY A 95 -15.53 -11.51 7.88
N TRP A 96 -14.75 -12.33 7.17
CA TRP A 96 -14.24 -13.62 7.66
C TRP A 96 -13.09 -13.49 8.66
N TYR A 97 -12.44 -12.32 8.73
CA TYR A 97 -11.28 -12.10 9.59
C TYR A 97 -11.74 -11.51 10.93
N GLU A 98 -11.92 -12.39 11.91
CA GLU A 98 -12.48 -12.05 13.22
C GLU A 98 -11.47 -11.41 14.19
N LYS A 99 -10.19 -11.36 13.81
CA LYS A 99 -9.12 -10.75 14.62
C LYS A 99 -9.00 -9.25 14.31
N ASP A 100 -8.33 -8.52 15.19
CA ASP A 100 -7.99 -7.12 14.94
C ASP A 100 -6.88 -6.99 13.87
N VAL A 101 -6.97 -5.94 13.04
CA VAL A 101 -5.86 -5.58 12.14
C VAL A 101 -4.77 -4.90 12.95
N TYR A 102 -3.59 -5.51 12.99
CA TYR A 102 -2.46 -4.98 13.75
C TYR A 102 -1.87 -3.75 13.05
N VAL A 103 -1.66 -2.68 13.81
CA VAL A 103 -1.12 -1.42 13.30
C VAL A 103 0.40 -1.51 13.29
N MET A 104 0.99 -1.45 12.10
CA MET A 104 2.44 -1.47 11.95
C MET A 104 3.02 -0.10 12.33
N PRO A 105 3.92 -0.02 13.33
CA PRO A 105 4.53 1.25 13.69
C PRO A 105 5.43 1.74 12.56
N PHE A 106 5.39 3.05 12.30
CA PHE A 106 6.29 3.69 11.37
C PHE A 106 7.49 4.26 12.13
N VAL A 107 8.70 3.86 11.72
CA VAL A 107 9.94 4.46 12.23
C VAL A 107 10.43 5.50 11.22
N PRO A 108 10.43 6.80 11.57
CA PRO A 108 11.01 7.82 10.72
C PRO A 108 12.50 7.52 10.48
N LYS A 109 12.92 7.54 9.21
CA LYS A 109 14.35 7.50 8.86
C LYS A 109 15.05 8.78 9.32
N ASP A 110 16.36 8.70 9.57
CA ASP A 110 17.21 9.81 10.04
C ASP A 110 17.12 11.10 9.23
N ARG A 111 16.73 11.02 7.96
CA ARG A 111 16.49 12.20 7.10
C ARG A 111 15.31 13.07 7.57
N PHE A 112 14.40 12.53 8.38
CA PHE A 112 13.24 13.25 8.92
C PHE A 112 13.61 13.89 10.25
N GLN A 113 14.32 15.02 10.16
CA GLN A 113 14.75 15.79 11.33
C GLN A 113 13.85 17.00 11.55
N VAL A 114 13.60 17.32 12.82
CA VAL A 114 12.96 18.58 13.20
C VAL A 114 13.99 19.70 13.05
N LYS A 115 13.97 20.39 11.90
CA LYS A 115 14.84 21.54 11.62
C LYS A 115 14.26 22.87 12.07
N THR A 116 12.98 22.90 12.40
CA THR A 116 12.24 24.12 12.76
C THR A 116 11.30 23.81 13.91
N ASP A 117 11.41 24.61 14.97
CA ASP A 117 10.55 24.51 16.15
C ASP A 117 9.08 24.66 15.76
N PHE A 118 8.23 23.90 16.44
CA PHE A 118 6.81 23.84 16.13
C PHE A 118 6.12 25.22 16.22
N SER A 119 6.51 26.03 17.20
CA SER A 119 5.98 27.39 17.40
C SER A 119 6.30 28.35 16.25
N LEU A 120 7.36 28.09 15.48
CA LEU A 120 7.78 28.90 14.34
C LEU A 120 7.20 28.43 13.00
N ARG A 121 6.48 27.29 12.99
CA ARG A 121 5.93 26.73 11.75
C ARG A 121 4.71 27.52 11.30
N LYS A 122 4.57 27.66 9.98
CA LYS A 122 3.35 28.22 9.38
C LYS A 122 2.17 27.28 9.67
N ARG A 123 1.02 27.85 10.03
CA ARG A 123 -0.23 27.12 10.30
C ARG A 123 -0.91 26.74 8.98
N LYS A 124 -0.31 25.82 8.22
CA LYS A 124 -0.83 25.30 6.95
C LYS A 124 -0.87 23.78 6.96
N ALA A 125 -1.86 23.21 6.28
CA ALA A 125 -1.86 21.80 5.93
C ALA A 125 -0.86 21.53 4.79
N LEU A 126 -0.39 20.29 4.70
CA LEU A 126 0.44 19.82 3.61
C LEU A 126 -0.31 18.71 2.86
N ALA A 127 -0.59 18.94 1.58
CA ALA A 127 -1.13 17.92 0.69
C ALA A 127 -0.04 17.43 -0.26
N THR A 128 0.19 16.12 -0.26
CA THR A 128 1.23 15.49 -1.08
C THR A 128 0.77 14.12 -1.58
N GLY A 129 1.56 13.55 -2.49
CA GLY A 129 1.29 12.30 -3.16
C GLY A 129 0.89 12.48 -4.62
N THR A 130 0.54 11.38 -5.25
CA THR A 130 0.23 11.35 -6.69
C THR A 130 -1.24 10.98 -6.87
N LEU A 131 -1.96 11.71 -7.72
CA LEU A 131 -3.26 11.27 -8.22
C LEU A 131 -3.06 10.08 -9.13
N THR A 132 -3.57 8.93 -8.70
CA THR A 132 -3.49 7.69 -9.45
C THR A 132 -4.67 7.55 -10.41
N TYR A 133 -4.54 6.66 -11.38
CA TYR A 133 -5.62 6.33 -12.31
C TYR A 133 -6.88 5.83 -11.58
N PRO A 134 -8.06 6.02 -12.17
CA PRO A 134 -9.29 5.42 -11.67
C PRO A 134 -9.15 3.91 -11.47
N ILE A 135 -9.76 3.39 -10.41
CA ILE A 135 -9.91 1.96 -10.19
C ILE A 135 -10.96 1.40 -11.16
N ASP A 136 -10.66 0.20 -11.66
CA ASP A 136 -11.57 -0.60 -12.45
C ASP A 136 -12.04 -1.82 -11.65
N ASP A 137 -12.80 -1.56 -10.58
CA ASP A 137 -13.37 -2.57 -9.69
C ASP A 137 -14.82 -2.18 -9.38
N GLU A 138 -15.75 -3.05 -9.75
CA GLU A 138 -17.18 -2.86 -9.53
C GLU A 138 -17.53 -2.82 -8.04
N ASN A 139 -16.85 -3.61 -7.20
CA ASN A 139 -17.07 -3.59 -5.76
C ASN A 139 -16.68 -2.24 -5.16
N PHE A 140 -15.53 -1.71 -5.60
CA PHE A 140 -15.08 -0.39 -5.19
C PHE A 140 -16.07 0.69 -5.64
N THR A 141 -16.45 0.65 -6.91
CA THR A 141 -17.32 1.67 -7.52
C THR A 141 -18.70 1.67 -6.87
N SER A 142 -19.27 0.49 -6.64
CA SER A 142 -20.58 0.34 -6.00
C SER A 142 -20.56 0.82 -4.54
N PHE A 143 -19.48 0.56 -3.80
CA PHE A 143 -19.37 0.98 -2.41
C PHE A 143 -19.12 2.48 -2.24
N PHE A 144 -18.23 3.06 -3.05
CA PHE A 144 -17.81 4.46 -2.91
C PHE A 144 -18.56 5.43 -3.84
N GLY A 145 -19.42 4.93 -4.72
CA GLY A 145 -20.13 5.76 -5.71
C GLY A 145 -19.22 6.34 -6.80
N GLY A 146 -17.99 5.84 -6.95
CA GLY A 146 -17.02 6.40 -7.87
C GLY A 146 -15.73 5.58 -7.97
N ARG A 147 -14.94 5.90 -8.97
CA ARG A 147 -13.71 5.15 -9.34
C ARG A 147 -12.41 5.77 -8.80
N ILE A 148 -12.51 6.85 -8.04
CA ILE A 148 -11.34 7.63 -7.60
C ILE A 148 -10.91 7.15 -6.20
N LEU A 149 -9.69 6.60 -6.04
CA LEU A 149 -9.19 6.22 -4.70
C LEU A 149 -9.06 7.40 -3.74
N GLN A 150 -8.69 8.56 -4.29
CA GLN A 150 -8.18 9.69 -3.51
C GLN A 150 -9.05 10.92 -3.80
N PRO A 151 -10.37 10.88 -3.50
CA PRO A 151 -11.30 11.94 -3.88
C PRO A 151 -10.88 13.29 -3.29
N MET A 152 -10.50 13.34 -2.00
CA MET A 152 -10.00 14.56 -1.38
C MET A 152 -8.72 15.10 -2.04
N ARG A 153 -7.81 14.22 -2.47
CA ARG A 153 -6.60 14.65 -3.19
C ARG A 153 -6.98 15.27 -4.54
N LYS A 154 -7.99 14.73 -5.22
CA LYS A 154 -8.46 15.25 -6.50
C LYS A 154 -9.04 16.66 -6.33
N GLU A 155 -9.86 16.86 -5.30
CA GLU A 155 -10.42 18.17 -5.01
C GLU A 155 -9.37 19.21 -4.64
N ILE A 156 -8.37 18.85 -3.81
CA ILE A 156 -7.26 19.76 -3.46
C ILE A 156 -6.42 20.09 -4.69
N TYR A 157 -6.18 19.12 -5.58
CA TYR A 157 -5.44 19.35 -6.82
C TYR A 157 -6.16 20.33 -7.75
N ALA A 158 -7.45 20.10 -7.99
CA ALA A 158 -8.25 20.96 -8.87
C ALA A 158 -8.41 22.40 -8.33
N ASN A 159 -8.34 22.57 -7.01
CA ASN A 159 -8.57 23.84 -6.34
C ASN A 159 -7.32 24.38 -5.61
N SER A 160 -6.12 24.01 -6.06
CA SER A 160 -4.87 24.30 -5.34
C SER A 160 -4.67 25.79 -5.06
N GLU A 161 -5.03 26.66 -6.01
CA GLU A 161 -4.95 28.12 -5.84
C GLU A 161 -5.94 28.66 -4.82
N LEU A 162 -7.14 28.09 -4.74
CA LEU A 162 -8.18 28.51 -3.79
C LEU A 162 -7.81 28.13 -2.36
N VAL A 163 -7.10 27.01 -2.18
CA VAL A 163 -6.71 26.53 -0.85
C VAL A 163 -5.31 26.98 -0.44
N LYS A 164 -4.58 27.71 -1.28
CA LYS A 164 -3.15 27.99 -1.07
C LYS A 164 -2.82 28.69 0.23
N GLU A 165 -3.72 29.51 0.78
CA GLU A 165 -3.50 30.17 2.08
C GLU A 165 -3.53 29.18 3.25
N LYS A 166 -4.30 28.09 3.12
CA LYS A 166 -4.52 27.09 4.18
C LYS A 166 -3.76 25.79 3.95
N CYS A 167 -3.40 25.46 2.71
CA CYS A 167 -2.80 24.20 2.33
C CYS A 167 -1.71 24.42 1.28
N ASP A 168 -0.49 23.94 1.57
CA ASP A 168 0.54 23.79 0.54
C ASP A 168 0.27 22.48 -0.21
N SER A 169 0.00 22.56 -1.51
CA SER A 169 -0.27 21.39 -2.36
C SER A 169 0.93 21.06 -3.25
N PHE A 170 1.46 19.86 -3.07
CA PHE A 170 2.50 19.25 -3.92
C PHE A 170 1.99 17.96 -4.56
N ILE A 171 0.70 17.91 -4.85
CA ILE A 171 0.07 16.78 -5.52
C ILE A 171 0.52 16.77 -6.99
N SER A 172 0.90 15.60 -7.50
CA SER A 172 1.23 15.40 -8.91
C SER A 172 0.18 14.51 -9.59
N ASP A 173 -0.11 14.72 -10.88
CA ASP A 173 -0.92 13.79 -11.66
C ASP A 173 -0.05 12.71 -12.33
N ALA A 174 -0.36 11.43 -12.12
CA ALA A 174 0.35 10.33 -12.77
C ALA A 174 0.23 10.36 -14.31
N SER A 175 -0.82 10.97 -14.86
CA SER A 175 -1.04 11.10 -16.31
C SER A 175 -0.13 12.15 -16.95
N GLU A 176 0.29 13.18 -16.20
CA GLU A 176 1.20 14.22 -16.71
C GLU A 176 2.60 13.68 -17.03
N HIS A 177 2.99 12.57 -16.40
CA HIS A 177 4.24 11.87 -16.71
C HIS A 177 4.20 11.07 -18.03
N LYS A 178 3.04 10.93 -18.68
CA LYS A 178 2.89 10.26 -19.99
C LYS A 178 2.86 11.22 -21.18
N ARG A 179 2.85 12.54 -20.97
CA ARG A 179 2.94 13.51 -22.08
C ARG A 179 4.39 13.57 -22.56
N GLU A 180 4.72 12.80 -23.60
CA GLU A 180 5.95 12.98 -24.36
C GLU A 180 6.03 14.44 -24.87
N GLY A 181 7.13 15.13 -24.55
CA GLY A 181 7.42 16.48 -25.06
C GLY A 181 7.11 17.66 -24.13
N GLY A 182 6.51 17.46 -22.96
CA GLY A 182 6.31 18.54 -21.99
C GLY A 182 7.58 18.89 -21.21
N ALA A 183 7.93 20.18 -21.11
CA ALA A 183 9.05 20.64 -20.30
C ALA A 183 9.02 20.02 -18.89
N PRO A 184 10.15 19.54 -18.35
CA PRO A 184 10.17 18.88 -17.05
C PRO A 184 9.64 19.84 -15.99
N VAL A 185 8.52 19.47 -15.36
CA VAL A 185 8.01 20.16 -14.16
C VAL A 185 9.19 20.33 -13.21
N LYS A 186 9.49 21.58 -12.82
CA LYS A 186 10.61 21.95 -11.94
C LYS A 186 10.71 20.95 -10.80
N LYS A 187 11.71 20.05 -10.86
CA LYS A 187 12.12 19.23 -9.72
C LYS A 187 12.60 20.19 -8.65
N TRP A 188 11.73 20.54 -7.71
CA TRP A 188 12.12 21.24 -6.49
C TRP A 188 13.07 20.32 -5.72
N ARG A 189 14.34 20.73 -5.64
CA ARG A 189 15.43 19.98 -4.98
C ARG A 189 15.32 19.91 -3.44
N GLY A 190 14.24 20.42 -2.85
CA GLY A 190 14.10 20.61 -1.39
C GLY A 190 13.24 19.58 -0.65
N TYR A 191 12.42 18.79 -1.34
CA TYR A 191 11.60 17.75 -0.71
C TYR A 191 11.71 16.47 -1.54
N ASN A 192 12.52 15.53 -1.06
CA ASN A 192 12.45 14.16 -1.55
C ASN A 192 11.00 13.69 -1.38
N ARG A 193 10.37 13.35 -2.52
CA ARG A 193 8.98 12.88 -2.63
C ARG A 193 8.51 12.23 -1.33
N PHE A 194 7.52 12.82 -0.69
CA PHE A 194 6.67 12.11 0.26
C PHE A 194 5.81 11.10 -0.55
N SER A 195 6.46 10.04 -1.02
CA SER A 195 5.75 8.80 -1.27
C SER A 195 5.46 8.20 0.09
N GLY A 196 4.20 8.31 0.54
CA GLY A 196 3.64 7.49 1.61
C GLY A 196 3.63 6.03 1.18
N GLY A 197 4.82 5.47 1.06
CA GLY A 197 5.13 4.19 0.49
C GLY A 197 6.57 3.90 0.85
N VAL A 198 6.75 3.20 1.96
CA VAL A 198 8.00 2.47 2.22
C VAL A 198 8.03 1.32 1.22
N LEU A 199 8.27 1.61 -0.05
CA LEU A 199 8.53 0.62 -1.12
C LEU A 199 8.75 1.35 -2.46
N TRP A 200 9.84 2.09 -2.58
CA TRP A 200 10.41 2.39 -3.89
C TRP A 200 11.93 2.51 -3.84
N GLU A 201 12.57 1.42 -3.43
CA GLU A 201 13.92 1.10 -3.93
C GLU A 201 14.17 -0.40 -3.98
N ILE A 202 13.34 -1.12 -4.75
CA ILE A 202 13.76 -2.35 -5.42
C ILE A 202 13.84 -2.00 -6.90
N LYS A 203 14.88 -1.23 -7.26
CA LYS A 203 15.18 -0.99 -8.67
C LYS A 203 15.56 -2.32 -9.30
N LYS A 204 14.73 -2.78 -10.24
CA LYS A 204 15.05 -3.73 -11.31
C LYS A 204 15.88 -4.96 -10.88
N ARG A 205 15.28 -5.92 -10.14
CA ARG A 205 15.54 -7.39 -10.26
C ARG A 205 14.90 -8.33 -9.22
N ALA A 206 14.09 -7.90 -8.25
CA ALA A 206 13.44 -8.85 -7.34
C ALA A 206 12.00 -9.19 -7.80
N ARG A 207 11.85 -10.33 -8.49
CA ARG A 207 10.62 -11.14 -8.34
C ARG A 207 10.76 -11.83 -6.98
N LEU A 208 9.78 -11.64 -6.09
CA LEU A 208 9.75 -12.07 -4.69
C LEU A 208 10.87 -11.49 -3.79
N ALA A 209 10.58 -10.38 -3.09
CA ALA A 209 11.29 -10.06 -1.86
C ALA A 209 10.60 -10.78 -0.71
N LEU A 210 11.20 -11.89 -0.29
CA LEU A 210 10.84 -12.67 0.90
C LEU A 210 11.44 -11.97 2.13
N TYR A 211 10.62 -11.58 3.11
CA TYR A 211 11.12 -11.17 4.41
C TYR A 211 10.80 -12.30 5.39
N ILE A 212 11.83 -13.04 5.80
CA ILE A 212 11.75 -14.05 6.86
C ILE A 212 12.45 -13.47 8.08
N LEU A 213 11.70 -13.28 9.16
CA LEU A 213 12.24 -13.07 10.49
C LEU A 213 12.26 -14.44 11.17
N ARG A 214 13.45 -14.94 11.48
CA ARG A 214 13.64 -15.97 12.52
C ARG A 214 13.78 -15.23 13.83
N ILE A 215 12.91 -15.53 14.79
CA ILE A 215 13.04 -15.11 16.18
C ILE A 215 13.93 -16.15 16.87
#